data_AF-A0A9E6DYA9-F1
#
_entry.id   AF-A0A9E6DYA9-F1
#
_cell.length_a   1.000
_cell.length_b   1.000
_cell.length_c   1.000
_cell.angle_alpha   90.00
_cell.angle_beta   90.00
_cell.angle_gamma   90.00
#
_symmetry.space_group_name_H-M   'P 1'
#
loop_
_entity.id
_entity.type
_entity.pdbx_description
1 polymer ?
#
loop_
_entity_poly.entity_id
_entity_poly.type
_entity_poly.pdbx_seq_one_letter_code
_entity_poly.pdbx_strand_id
1 'polypeptide(L)'
;MTFKLPCSWGGILSVDLSKHKESIEYFDKAIELSPTYGDPYFGKAFAFANLDNLVEAVKYFDLAIKYKANNIQGIYYQKGVVLKDLKRYKEALEAFNLAIKYNPYHFKALVEKGYILITLDKNREALKTFDKIIKMDPKNFQGYFDMGYILSVLGEYQKAILSYRRAIELYPNCDKCYGMLAIEYRRLGEYEKANEFINKAITINPKSAKFFAVKAETLYTQEKLKKALENINIALGFDPKFYDAFYMKALILEKLGRKKEAKKFFNKAKKFKK
;
A
#
# COMPACT_ATOMS: atom_id res chain seq x y z
N MET A 1 -3.88 -36.29 -34.09
CA MET A 1 -4.45 -36.96 -32.89
C MET A 1 -3.27 -37.56 -32.15
N THR A 2 -2.88 -37.15 -30.95
CA THR A 2 -3.67 -36.86 -29.75
C THR A 2 -3.12 -35.66 -28.98
N PHE A 3 -4.05 -34.83 -28.51
CA PHE A 3 -3.86 -33.81 -27.49
C PHE A 3 -3.59 -34.46 -26.12
N LYS A 4 -2.74 -33.81 -25.31
CA LYS A 4 -2.96 -33.55 -23.86
C LYS A 4 -1.91 -32.54 -23.34
N LEU A 5 -2.36 -31.29 -23.12
CA LEU A 5 -1.86 -30.38 -22.07
C LEU A 5 -2.56 -30.77 -20.73
N PRO A 6 -2.27 -30.21 -19.53
CA PRO A 6 -1.28 -29.21 -19.10
C PRO A 6 -0.51 -29.56 -17.78
N CYS A 7 0.75 -29.15 -17.63
CA CYS A 7 1.37 -28.98 -16.30
C CYS A 7 1.59 -27.49 -16.03
N SER A 8 0.58 -26.92 -15.40
CA SER A 8 0.48 -25.53 -14.99
C SER A 8 1.12 -25.33 -13.59
N TRP A 9 1.87 -24.23 -13.42
CA TRP A 9 2.27 -23.61 -12.14
C TRP A 9 3.37 -24.24 -11.26
N GLY A 10 4.52 -24.58 -11.85
CA GLY A 10 5.76 -24.89 -11.08
C GLY A 10 7.08 -24.36 -11.67
N GLY A 11 7.07 -23.72 -12.85
CA GLY A 11 8.27 -23.41 -13.62
C GLY A 11 8.61 -21.93 -13.79
N ILE A 12 7.96 -21.01 -13.07
CA ILE A 12 8.16 -19.56 -13.28
C ILE A 12 9.36 -19.01 -12.49
N LEU A 13 9.83 -19.68 -11.43
CA LEU A 13 10.98 -19.19 -10.64
C LEU A 13 12.34 -19.62 -11.22
N SER A 14 12.46 -20.82 -11.78
CA SER A 14 13.75 -21.38 -12.21
C SER A 14 14.23 -20.85 -13.57
N VAL A 15 13.31 -20.45 -14.45
CA VAL A 15 13.63 -20.00 -15.82
C VAL A 15 14.21 -18.57 -15.87
N ASP A 16 13.91 -17.72 -14.87
CA ASP A 16 14.42 -16.35 -14.83
C ASP A 16 15.74 -16.26 -14.03
N LEU A 17 15.88 -17.02 -12.93
CA LEU A 17 17.10 -17.04 -12.11
C LEU A 17 18.35 -17.54 -12.86
N SER A 18 18.21 -18.53 -13.75
CA SER A 18 19.34 -19.01 -14.58
C SER A 18 19.83 -17.92 -15.52
N LYS A 19 18.89 -17.22 -16.17
CA LYS A 19 19.19 -16.13 -17.10
C LYS A 19 19.80 -14.93 -16.39
N HIS A 20 19.36 -14.62 -15.17
CA HIS A 20 19.96 -13.53 -14.37
C HIS A 20 21.41 -13.85 -13.99
N LYS A 21 21.73 -15.10 -13.59
CA LYS A 21 23.12 -15.50 -13.31
C LYS A 21 24.01 -15.47 -14.55
N GLU A 22 23.55 -16.04 -15.66
CA GLU A 22 24.28 -16.00 -16.94
C GLU A 22 24.48 -14.55 -17.41
N SER A 23 23.47 -13.68 -17.26
CA SER A 23 23.57 -12.26 -17.63
C SER A 23 24.68 -11.52 -16.86
N ILE A 24 24.90 -11.87 -15.59
CA ILE A 24 25.97 -11.28 -14.78
C ILE A 24 27.34 -11.57 -15.41
N GLU A 25 27.59 -12.80 -15.87
CA GLU A 25 28.84 -13.17 -16.54
C GLU A 25 29.03 -12.40 -17.86
N TYR A 26 27.95 -12.20 -18.63
CA TYR A 26 28.01 -11.38 -19.84
C TYR A 26 28.35 -9.92 -19.53
N PHE A 27 27.75 -9.35 -18.48
CA PHE A 27 28.09 -7.99 -18.06
C PHE A 27 29.51 -7.87 -17.50
N ASP A 28 30.02 -8.91 -16.84
CA ASP A 28 31.41 -8.94 -16.38
C ASP A 28 32.41 -8.87 -17.53
N LYS A 29 32.20 -9.66 -18.58
CA LYS A 29 33.01 -9.57 -19.81
C LYS A 29 32.93 -8.18 -20.45
N ALA A 30 31.75 -7.57 -20.47
CA ALA A 30 31.58 -6.22 -21.02
C ALA A 30 32.32 -5.16 -20.18
N ILE A 31 32.34 -5.31 -18.86
CA ILE A 31 33.09 -4.44 -17.93
C ILE A 31 34.60 -4.64 -18.10
N GLU A 32 35.09 -5.87 -18.29
CA GLU A 32 36.50 -6.14 -18.56
C GLU A 32 36.98 -5.47 -19.85
N LEU A 33 36.17 -5.53 -20.91
CA LEU A 33 36.47 -4.90 -22.20
C LEU A 33 36.40 -3.36 -22.13
N SER A 34 35.49 -2.81 -21.33
CA SER A 34 35.32 -1.37 -21.18
C SER A 34 34.91 -0.98 -19.75
N PRO A 35 35.89 -0.79 -18.83
CA PRO A 35 35.60 -0.54 -17.41
C PRO A 35 34.91 0.80 -17.12
N THR A 36 34.93 1.73 -18.08
CA THR A 36 34.32 3.06 -17.95
C THR A 36 32.95 3.16 -18.61
N TYR A 37 32.47 2.07 -19.25
CA TYR A 37 31.14 2.03 -19.83
C TYR A 37 30.09 1.68 -18.77
N GLY A 38 29.17 2.60 -18.49
CA GLY A 38 28.22 2.49 -17.38
C GLY A 38 27.10 1.46 -17.56
N ASP A 39 26.63 1.22 -18.79
CA ASP A 39 25.41 0.42 -19.04
C ASP A 39 25.50 -1.04 -18.55
N PRO A 40 26.63 -1.76 -18.70
CA PRO A 40 26.82 -3.09 -18.12
C PRO A 40 26.65 -3.13 -16.60
N TYR A 41 27.08 -2.08 -15.88
CA TYR A 41 26.89 -1.99 -14.43
C TYR A 41 25.41 -1.89 -14.06
N PHE A 42 24.60 -1.18 -14.86
CA PHE A 42 23.16 -1.12 -14.65
C PHE A 42 22.48 -2.48 -14.90
N GLY A 43 22.86 -3.17 -15.97
CA GLY A 43 22.37 -4.52 -16.26
C GLY A 43 22.71 -5.51 -15.15
N LYS A 44 23.95 -5.46 -14.65
CA LYS A 44 24.41 -6.29 -13.54
C LYS A 44 23.67 -5.98 -12.24
N ALA A 45 23.44 -4.69 -11.93
CA ALA A 45 22.66 -4.27 -10.77
C ALA A 45 21.22 -4.81 -10.81
N PHE A 46 20.58 -4.73 -11.98
CA PHE A 46 19.23 -5.25 -12.19
C PHE A 46 19.19 -6.78 -12.02
N ALA A 47 20.16 -7.51 -12.55
CA ALA A 47 20.26 -8.96 -12.35
C ALA A 47 20.42 -9.33 -10.86
N PHE A 48 21.30 -8.64 -10.13
CA PHE A 48 21.43 -8.86 -8.68
C PHE A 48 20.15 -8.56 -7.90
N ALA A 49 19.39 -7.53 -8.28
CA ALA A 49 18.11 -7.22 -7.65
C ALA A 49 17.09 -8.35 -7.84
N ASN A 50 17.03 -8.96 -9.03
CA ASN A 50 16.14 -10.10 -9.30
C ASN A 50 16.60 -11.40 -8.62
N LEU A 51 17.88 -11.50 -8.27
CA LEU A 51 18.45 -12.59 -7.47
C LEU A 51 18.31 -12.38 -5.95
N ASP A 52 17.58 -11.34 -5.51
CA ASP A 52 17.43 -10.92 -4.11
C ASP A 52 18.75 -10.55 -3.40
N ASN A 53 19.83 -10.32 -4.17
CA ASN A 53 21.08 -9.79 -3.64
C ASN A 53 21.05 -8.25 -3.68
N LEU A 54 20.18 -7.70 -2.83
CA LEU A 54 19.84 -6.27 -2.84
C LEU A 54 21.02 -5.36 -2.49
N VAL A 55 21.95 -5.83 -1.64
CA VAL A 55 23.14 -5.04 -1.24
C VAL A 55 24.11 -4.87 -2.41
N GLU A 56 24.43 -5.95 -3.12
CA GLU A 56 25.27 -5.85 -4.32
C GLU A 56 24.56 -5.07 -5.43
N ALA A 57 23.24 -5.23 -5.59
CA ALA A 57 22.47 -4.44 -6.56
C ALA A 57 22.65 -2.93 -6.35
N VAL A 58 22.55 -2.44 -5.10
CA VAL A 58 22.79 -1.02 -4.77
C VAL A 58 24.20 -0.57 -5.18
N LYS A 59 25.22 -1.36 -4.87
CA LYS A 59 26.61 -1.06 -5.23
C LYS A 59 26.79 -0.96 -6.75
N TYR A 60 26.21 -1.86 -7.53
CA TYR A 60 26.31 -1.80 -8.99
C TYR A 60 25.48 -0.67 -9.60
N PHE A 61 24.36 -0.27 -8.99
CA PHE A 61 23.68 0.97 -9.38
C PHE A 61 24.55 2.20 -9.15
N ASP A 62 25.30 2.26 -8.05
CA ASP A 62 26.24 3.36 -7.77
C ASP A 62 27.39 3.40 -8.78
N LEU A 63 27.90 2.25 -9.21
CA LEU A 63 28.89 2.16 -10.29
C LEU A 63 28.31 2.61 -11.63
N ALA A 64 27.08 2.20 -11.96
CA ALA A 64 26.41 2.65 -13.19
C ALA A 64 26.25 4.18 -13.23
N ILE A 65 25.90 4.79 -12.10
CA ILE A 65 25.82 6.25 -11.95
C ILE A 65 27.21 6.89 -12.10
N LYS A 66 28.23 6.34 -11.43
CA LYS A 66 29.61 6.85 -11.49
C LYS A 66 30.15 6.87 -12.92
N TYR A 67 29.87 5.82 -13.68
CA TYR A 67 30.31 5.66 -15.08
C TYR A 67 29.30 6.19 -16.10
N LYS A 68 28.36 7.05 -15.67
CA LYS A 68 27.44 7.79 -16.54
C LYS A 68 26.68 6.89 -17.52
N ALA A 69 26.15 5.78 -17.00
CA ALA A 69 25.24 4.94 -17.75
C ALA A 69 24.06 5.75 -18.33
N ASN A 70 23.58 5.31 -19.49
CA ASN A 70 22.41 5.87 -20.14
C ASN A 70 21.16 5.66 -19.27
N ASN A 71 20.13 6.48 -19.47
CA ASN A 71 18.86 6.40 -18.70
C ASN A 71 19.05 6.58 -17.17
N ILE A 72 19.76 7.64 -16.78
CA ILE A 72 20.06 7.96 -15.39
C ILE A 72 18.81 8.01 -14.48
N GLN A 73 17.68 8.48 -14.99
CA GLN A 73 16.40 8.51 -14.27
C GLN A 73 15.90 7.10 -13.93
N GLY A 74 16.04 6.14 -14.85
CA GLY A 74 15.66 4.75 -14.63
C GLY A 74 16.56 4.07 -13.61
N ILE A 75 17.85 4.39 -13.63
CA ILE A 75 18.83 3.86 -12.67
C ILE A 75 18.51 4.33 -11.25
N TYR A 76 18.28 5.63 -11.05
CA TYR A 76 17.87 6.16 -9.75
C TYR A 76 16.55 5.58 -9.27
N TYR A 77 15.57 5.40 -10.17
CA TYR A 77 14.31 4.76 -9.83
C TYR A 77 14.51 3.31 -9.34
N GLN A 78 15.25 2.49 -10.08
CA GLN A 78 15.49 1.09 -9.69
C GLN A 78 16.32 0.99 -8.40
N LYS A 79 17.34 1.83 -8.24
CA LYS A 79 18.08 1.94 -6.97
C LYS A 79 17.14 2.27 -5.81
N GLY A 80 16.21 3.22 -6.01
CA GLY A 80 15.22 3.61 -5.01
C GLY A 80 14.28 2.47 -4.62
N VAL A 81 13.84 1.65 -5.59
CA VAL A 81 13.02 0.45 -5.32
C VAL A 81 13.78 -0.55 -4.46
N VAL A 82 15.02 -0.88 -4.82
CA VAL A 82 15.86 -1.81 -4.04
C VAL A 82 16.14 -1.28 -2.63
N LEU A 83 16.39 0.02 -2.48
CA LEU A 83 16.58 0.65 -1.17
C LEU A 83 15.31 0.61 -0.31
N LYS A 84 14.12 0.75 -0.92
CA LYS A 84 12.84 0.57 -0.23
C LYS A 84 12.68 -0.85 0.27
N ASP A 85 13.03 -1.85 -0.54
CA ASP A 85 12.92 -3.27 -0.16
C ASP A 85 13.88 -3.63 0.98
N LEU A 86 15.05 -2.98 1.01
CA LEU A 86 15.99 -2.98 2.15
C LEU A 86 15.52 -2.17 3.37
N LYS A 87 14.34 -1.54 3.32
CA LYS A 87 13.78 -0.62 4.33
C LYS A 87 14.66 0.61 4.62
N ARG A 88 15.58 0.95 3.71
CA ARG A 88 16.43 2.16 3.76
C ARG A 88 15.66 3.35 3.20
N TYR A 89 14.55 3.70 3.84
CA TYR A 89 13.55 4.62 3.30
C TYR A 89 14.07 6.04 3.01
N LYS A 90 15.01 6.56 3.82
CA LYS A 90 15.60 7.89 3.59
C LYS A 90 16.40 7.93 2.29
N GLU A 91 17.21 6.91 2.05
CA GLU A 91 18.03 6.81 0.84
C GLU A 91 17.17 6.48 -0.39
N ALA A 92 16.11 5.67 -0.22
CA ALA A 92 15.12 5.45 -1.27
C ALA A 92 14.45 6.76 -1.69
N LEU A 93 14.07 7.61 -0.72
CA LEU A 93 13.48 8.92 -0.98
C LEU A 93 14.44 9.83 -1.76
N GLU A 94 15.73 9.84 -1.41
CA GLU A 94 16.76 10.58 -2.15
C GLU A 94 16.91 10.07 -3.59
N ALA A 95 16.95 8.75 -3.79
CA ALA A 95 17.02 8.15 -5.11
C ALA A 95 15.79 8.50 -5.96
N PHE A 96 14.57 8.42 -5.42
CA PHE A 96 13.37 8.85 -6.13
C PHE A 96 13.36 10.35 -6.44
N ASN A 97 13.83 11.20 -5.52
CA ASN A 97 13.99 12.63 -5.77
C ASN A 97 14.96 12.90 -6.94
N LEU A 98 16.07 12.16 -7.02
CA LEU A 98 17.00 12.25 -8.14
C LEU A 98 16.37 11.77 -9.44
N ALA A 99 15.66 10.64 -9.43
CA ALA A 99 14.92 10.16 -10.62
C ALA A 99 13.93 11.23 -11.14
N ILE A 100 13.21 11.89 -10.24
CA ILE A 100 12.26 12.97 -10.57
C ILE A 100 12.99 14.25 -11.01
N LYS A 101 14.18 14.53 -10.49
CA LYS A 101 15.01 15.66 -10.94
C LYS A 101 15.41 15.51 -12.41
N TYR A 102 15.81 14.30 -12.83
CA TYR A 102 16.16 14.01 -14.22
C TYR A 102 14.95 13.85 -15.14
N ASN A 103 13.83 13.32 -14.63
CA ASN A 103 12.56 13.29 -15.35
C ASN A 103 11.41 13.74 -14.44
N PRO A 104 10.98 15.02 -14.53
CA PRO A 104 9.91 15.55 -13.71
C PRO A 104 8.55 14.84 -13.88
N TYR A 105 8.35 14.10 -14.97
CA TYR A 105 7.13 13.36 -15.28
C TYR A 105 7.28 11.84 -15.06
N HIS A 106 8.29 11.40 -14.31
CA HIS A 106 8.47 9.99 -13.97
C HIS A 106 7.39 9.50 -12.99
N PHE A 107 6.22 9.16 -13.52
CA PHE A 107 5.01 8.82 -12.74
C PHE A 107 5.25 7.77 -11.64
N LYS A 108 5.91 6.65 -11.99
CA LYS A 108 6.22 5.57 -11.03
C LYS A 108 7.09 6.05 -9.86
N ALA A 109 8.04 6.96 -10.11
CA ALA A 109 8.91 7.48 -9.05
C ALA A 109 8.16 8.45 -8.13
N LEU A 110 7.20 9.21 -8.66
CA LEU A 110 6.31 10.05 -7.85
C LEU A 110 5.42 9.22 -6.93
N VAL A 111 4.83 8.14 -7.44
CA VAL A 111 4.00 7.21 -6.64
C VAL A 111 4.82 6.60 -5.51
N GLU A 112 6.00 6.05 -5.82
CA GLU A 112 6.87 5.45 -4.81
C GLU A 112 7.36 6.47 -3.78
N LYS A 113 7.76 7.67 -4.22
CA LYS A 113 8.07 8.79 -3.33
C LYS A 113 6.90 9.09 -2.39
N GLY A 114 5.67 9.14 -2.92
CA GLY A 114 4.46 9.38 -2.13
C GLY A 114 4.28 8.35 -1.01
N TYR A 115 4.41 7.06 -1.32
CA TYR A 115 4.31 6.00 -0.31
C TYR A 115 5.43 6.02 0.72
N ILE A 116 6.67 6.33 0.31
CA ILE A 116 7.78 6.50 1.25
C ILE A 116 7.53 7.68 2.19
N LEU A 117 7.01 8.79 1.69
CA LEU A 117 6.69 9.96 2.51
C LEU A 117 5.60 9.65 3.53
N ILE A 118 4.55 8.91 3.15
CA ILE A 118 3.53 8.41 4.10
C ILE A 118 4.19 7.52 5.17
N THR A 119 5.04 6.58 4.75
CA THR A 119 5.74 5.66 5.68
C THR A 119 6.62 6.41 6.69
N LEU A 120 7.20 7.54 6.28
CA LEU A 120 8.03 8.40 7.12
C LEU A 120 7.22 9.48 7.89
N ASP A 121 5.89 9.40 7.88
CA ASP A 121 4.96 10.36 8.48
C ASP A 121 5.10 11.81 7.95
N LYS A 122 5.68 11.97 6.75
CA LYS A 122 5.84 13.25 6.05
C LYS A 122 4.59 13.60 5.25
N ASN A 123 3.43 13.61 5.90
CA ASN A 123 2.12 13.69 5.26
C ASN A 123 1.91 14.95 4.40
N ARG A 124 2.44 16.12 4.82
CA ARG A 124 2.33 17.36 4.02
C ARG A 124 3.15 17.30 2.71
N GLU A 125 4.31 16.64 2.72
CA GLU A 125 5.11 16.43 1.51
C GLU A 125 4.47 15.37 0.62
N ALA A 126 3.90 14.31 1.21
CA ALA A 126 3.14 13.30 0.50
C ALA A 126 1.96 13.94 -0.24
N LEU A 127 1.19 14.81 0.42
CA LEU A 127 0.05 15.51 -0.17
C LEU A 127 0.44 16.31 -1.43
N LYS A 128 1.54 17.06 -1.37
CA LYS A 128 2.07 17.79 -2.55
C LYS A 128 2.48 16.84 -3.68
N THR A 129 3.01 15.66 -3.33
CA THR A 129 3.41 14.64 -4.31
C THR A 129 2.18 14.03 -5.00
N PHE A 130 1.13 13.70 -4.24
CA PHE A 130 -0.12 13.17 -4.80
C PHE A 130 -0.93 14.21 -5.59
N ASP A 131 -0.88 15.49 -5.21
CA ASP A 131 -1.43 16.59 -6.03
C ASP A 131 -0.78 16.62 -7.43
N LYS A 132 0.54 16.43 -7.52
CA LYS A 132 1.23 16.32 -8.80
C LYS A 132 0.82 15.08 -9.59
N ILE A 133 0.65 13.93 -8.93
CA ILE A 133 0.18 12.68 -9.55
C ILE A 133 -1.20 12.87 -10.19
N ILE A 134 -2.14 13.48 -9.46
CA ILE A 134 -3.51 13.73 -9.94
C ILE A 134 -3.53 14.76 -11.09
N LYS A 135 -2.65 15.77 -11.06
CA LYS A 135 -2.51 16.71 -12.18
C LYS A 135 -1.97 16.06 -13.44
N MET A 136 -1.09 15.07 -13.30
CA MET A 136 -0.54 14.31 -14.43
C MET A 136 -1.55 13.30 -14.99
N ASP A 137 -2.32 12.65 -14.12
CA ASP A 137 -3.38 11.72 -14.52
C ASP A 137 -4.66 12.00 -13.71
N PRO A 138 -5.55 12.88 -14.22
CA PRO A 138 -6.81 13.21 -13.56
C PRO A 138 -7.82 12.05 -13.51
N LYS A 139 -7.55 10.92 -14.18
CA LYS A 139 -8.38 9.71 -14.13
C LYS A 139 -7.84 8.66 -13.18
N ASN A 140 -6.75 8.96 -12.47
CA ASN A 140 -6.16 8.04 -11.50
C ASN A 140 -6.96 7.98 -10.19
N PHE A 141 -7.91 7.04 -10.09
CA PHE A 141 -8.71 6.88 -8.87
C PHE A 141 -7.84 6.59 -7.63
N GLN A 142 -6.74 5.84 -7.80
CA GLN A 142 -5.83 5.47 -6.71
C GLN A 142 -5.13 6.70 -6.13
N GLY A 143 -4.73 7.66 -6.97
CA GLY A 143 -4.17 8.93 -6.54
C GLY A 143 -5.14 9.74 -5.67
N TYR A 144 -6.42 9.79 -6.05
CA TYR A 144 -7.47 10.43 -5.23
C TYR A 144 -7.73 9.67 -3.92
N PHE A 145 -7.70 8.34 -3.94
CA PHE A 145 -7.82 7.53 -2.72
C PHE A 145 -6.67 7.81 -1.74
N ASP A 146 -5.42 7.78 -2.23
CA ASP A 146 -4.23 8.02 -1.40
C ASP A 146 -4.20 9.47 -0.87
N MET A 147 -4.62 10.45 -1.69
CA MET A 147 -4.82 11.83 -1.24
C MET A 147 -5.87 11.92 -0.12
N GLY A 148 -7.00 11.22 -0.25
CA GLY A 148 -8.02 11.14 0.79
C GLY A 148 -7.48 10.55 2.09
N TYR A 149 -6.65 9.51 2.00
CA TYR A 149 -5.98 8.91 3.15
C TYR A 149 -5.04 9.90 3.85
N ILE A 150 -4.19 10.60 3.10
CA ILE A 150 -3.28 11.59 3.67
C ILE A 150 -4.04 12.73 4.36
N LEU A 151 -5.10 13.24 3.73
CA LEU A 151 -5.93 14.31 4.30
C LEU A 151 -6.63 13.85 5.59
N SER A 152 -7.08 12.59 5.62
CA SER A 152 -7.66 11.96 6.80
C SER A 152 -6.67 11.90 7.97
N VAL A 153 -5.42 11.50 7.72
CA VAL A 153 -4.34 11.48 8.72
C VAL A 153 -4.01 12.90 9.22
N LEU A 154 -4.08 13.91 8.35
CA LEU A 154 -3.91 15.32 8.71
C LEU A 154 -5.11 15.95 9.45
N GLY A 155 -6.20 15.20 9.63
CA GLY A 155 -7.44 15.69 10.26
C GLY A 155 -8.32 16.56 9.34
N GLU A 156 -8.00 16.66 8.05
CA GLU A 156 -8.74 17.43 7.05
C GLU A 156 -9.92 16.61 6.48
N TYR A 157 -10.83 16.16 7.35
CA TYR A 157 -11.86 15.17 7.04
C TYR A 157 -12.79 15.57 5.89
N GLN A 158 -13.22 16.83 5.79
CA GLN A 158 -14.06 17.29 4.68
C GLN A 158 -13.34 17.18 3.32
N LYS A 159 -12.04 17.49 3.26
CA LYS A 159 -11.26 17.34 2.03
C LYS A 159 -10.98 15.88 1.70
N ALA A 160 -10.79 15.04 2.72
CA ALA A 160 -10.68 13.59 2.54
C ALA A 160 -11.95 13.01 1.89
N ILE A 161 -13.14 13.42 2.37
CA ILE A 161 -14.44 13.05 1.80
C ILE A 161 -14.53 13.42 0.32
N LEU A 162 -14.15 14.64 -0.06
CA LEU A 162 -14.15 15.07 -1.47
C LEU A 162 -13.23 14.21 -2.33
N SER A 163 -12.05 13.86 -1.81
CA SER A 163 -11.07 13.04 -2.51
C SER A 163 -11.57 11.60 -2.71
N TYR A 164 -12.12 10.98 -1.67
CA TYR A 164 -12.71 9.64 -1.78
C TYR A 164 -13.93 9.61 -2.69
N ARG A 165 -14.77 10.65 -2.69
CA ARG A 165 -15.88 10.77 -3.64
C ARG A 165 -15.39 10.83 -5.08
N ARG A 166 -14.34 11.60 -5.35
CA ARG A 166 -13.73 11.65 -6.67
C ARG A 166 -13.14 10.30 -7.10
N ALA A 167 -12.52 9.57 -6.17
CA ALA A 167 -12.06 8.20 -6.44
C ALA A 167 -13.22 7.25 -6.78
N ILE A 168 -14.37 7.37 -6.10
CA ILE A 168 -15.59 6.58 -6.37
C ILE A 168 -16.21 6.94 -7.72
N GLU A 169 -16.24 8.23 -8.10
CA GLU A 169 -16.72 8.66 -9.42
C GLU A 169 -15.91 8.01 -10.55
N LEU A 170 -14.58 7.91 -10.37
CA LEU A 170 -13.66 7.31 -11.33
C LEU A 170 -13.70 5.77 -11.31
N TYR A 171 -13.91 5.17 -10.13
CA TYR A 171 -13.99 3.73 -9.96
C TYR A 171 -15.11 3.34 -8.97
N PRO A 172 -16.35 3.15 -9.47
CA PRO A 172 -17.53 2.90 -8.63
C PRO A 172 -17.51 1.59 -7.83
N ASN A 173 -16.63 0.65 -8.15
CA ASN A 173 -16.46 -0.64 -7.46
C ASN A 173 -15.35 -0.61 -6.39
N CYS A 174 -14.88 0.57 -5.99
CA CYS A 174 -13.86 0.72 -4.94
C CYS A 174 -14.45 0.50 -3.53
N ASP A 175 -14.51 -0.74 -3.05
CA ASP A 175 -14.97 -1.08 -1.69
C ASP A 175 -14.21 -0.31 -0.60
N LYS A 176 -12.88 -0.22 -0.73
CA LYS A 176 -12.02 0.55 0.19
C LYS A 176 -12.37 2.03 0.22
N CYS A 177 -12.70 2.64 -0.92
CA CYS A 177 -13.05 4.05 -0.99
C CYS A 177 -14.35 4.32 -0.21
N TYR A 178 -15.38 3.47 -0.39
CA TYR A 178 -16.62 3.57 0.40
C TYR A 178 -16.39 3.33 1.89
N GLY A 179 -15.56 2.35 2.24
CA GLY A 179 -15.21 2.07 3.64
C GLY A 179 -14.52 3.25 4.31
N MET A 180 -13.54 3.89 3.64
CA MET A 180 -12.88 5.08 4.17
C MET A 180 -13.83 6.28 4.22
N LEU A 181 -14.66 6.48 3.19
CA LEU A 181 -15.67 7.54 3.18
C LEU A 181 -16.65 7.41 4.36
N ALA A 182 -17.07 6.18 4.69
CA ALA A 182 -17.91 5.92 5.86
C ALA A 182 -17.21 6.27 7.18
N ILE A 183 -15.92 5.98 7.31
CA ILE A 183 -15.12 6.35 8.48
C ILE A 183 -15.08 7.88 8.64
N GLU A 184 -14.86 8.63 7.55
CA GLU A 184 -14.83 10.09 7.63
C GLU A 184 -16.19 10.69 8.00
N TYR A 185 -17.29 10.20 7.41
CA TYR A 185 -18.63 10.65 7.82
C TYR A 185 -18.94 10.35 9.28
N ARG A 186 -18.52 9.19 9.79
CA ARG A 186 -18.66 8.85 11.21
C ARG A 186 -17.88 9.81 12.10
N ARG A 187 -16.66 10.21 11.71
CA ARG A 187 -15.85 11.19 12.46
C ARG A 187 -16.50 12.57 12.50
N LEU A 188 -17.23 12.95 11.47
CA LEU A 188 -18.03 14.18 11.43
C LEU A 188 -19.39 14.07 12.15
N GLY A 189 -19.71 12.89 12.73
CA GLY A 189 -21.00 12.66 13.39
C GLY A 189 -22.17 12.40 12.43
N GLU A 190 -21.92 12.33 11.12
CA GLU A 190 -22.92 12.04 10.09
C GLU A 190 -23.18 10.53 9.97
N TYR A 191 -23.70 9.93 11.04
CA TYR A 191 -23.80 8.48 11.18
C TYR A 191 -24.71 7.80 10.14
N GLU A 192 -25.75 8.47 9.65
CA GLU A 192 -26.62 7.89 8.62
C GLU A 192 -25.91 7.76 7.27
N LYS A 193 -25.12 8.77 6.87
CA LYS A 193 -24.28 8.66 5.66
C LYS A 193 -23.19 7.62 5.85
N ALA A 194 -22.59 7.54 7.04
CA ALA A 194 -21.62 6.50 7.36
C ALA A 194 -22.22 5.09 7.17
N ASN A 195 -23.44 4.87 7.68
CA ASN A 195 -24.17 3.60 7.49
C ASN A 195 -24.49 3.31 6.02
N GLU A 196 -24.91 4.32 5.24
CA GLU A 196 -25.14 4.15 3.79
C GLU A 196 -23.88 3.65 3.08
N PHE A 197 -22.76 4.35 3.25
CA PHE A 197 -21.53 4.05 2.52
C PHE A 197 -20.87 2.76 3.00
N ILE A 198 -20.91 2.44 4.30
CA ILE A 198 -20.37 1.15 4.77
C ILE A 198 -21.21 -0.02 4.27
N ASN A 199 -22.53 0.14 4.13
CA ASN A 199 -23.38 -0.88 3.51
C ASN A 199 -23.00 -1.08 2.04
N LYS A 200 -22.75 -0.01 1.27
CA LYS A 200 -22.23 -0.14 -0.11
C LYS A 200 -20.89 -0.87 -0.17
N ALA A 201 -19.96 -0.57 0.74
CA ALA A 201 -18.68 -1.28 0.84
C ALA A 201 -18.89 -2.79 1.11
N ILE A 202 -19.81 -3.14 2.01
CA ILE A 202 -20.17 -4.55 2.32
C ILE A 202 -20.84 -5.22 1.12
N THR A 203 -21.71 -4.52 0.37
CA THR A 203 -22.33 -5.08 -0.84
C THR A 203 -21.28 -5.44 -1.89
N ILE A 204 -20.26 -4.60 -2.07
CA ILE A 204 -19.17 -4.86 -3.03
C ILE A 204 -18.25 -5.97 -2.52
N ASN A 205 -17.92 -5.97 -1.23
CA ASN A 205 -17.05 -6.97 -0.61
C ASN A 205 -17.63 -7.50 0.72
N PRO A 206 -18.48 -8.54 0.64
CA PRO A 206 -19.25 -9.04 1.79
C PRO A 206 -18.44 -9.89 2.76
N LYS A 207 -17.17 -10.18 2.47
CA LYS A 207 -16.29 -11.00 3.34
C LYS A 207 -15.27 -10.18 4.11
N SER A 208 -15.34 -8.85 4.02
CA SER A 208 -14.40 -7.95 4.71
C SER A 208 -14.77 -7.79 6.17
N ALA A 209 -14.03 -8.45 7.07
CA ALA A 209 -14.16 -8.27 8.52
C ALA A 209 -14.08 -6.80 8.96
N LYS A 210 -13.21 -6.02 8.29
CA LYS A 210 -13.01 -4.59 8.55
C LYS A 210 -14.29 -3.78 8.36
N PHE A 211 -15.08 -4.06 7.32
CA PHE A 211 -16.30 -3.29 7.07
C PHE A 211 -17.39 -3.56 8.10
N PHE A 212 -17.51 -4.81 8.56
CA PHE A 212 -18.41 -5.13 9.67
C PHE A 212 -17.96 -4.51 11.00
N ALA A 213 -16.65 -4.41 11.25
CA ALA A 213 -16.13 -3.69 12.41
C ALA A 213 -16.46 -2.18 12.35
N VAL A 214 -16.24 -1.52 11.21
CA VAL A 214 -16.60 -0.10 11.01
C VAL A 214 -18.11 0.12 11.19
N LYS A 215 -18.94 -0.79 10.67
CA LYS A 215 -20.39 -0.74 10.87
C LYS A 215 -20.76 -0.92 12.35
N ALA A 216 -20.13 -1.85 13.05
CA ALA A 216 -20.34 -2.04 14.49
C ALA A 216 -19.93 -0.80 15.29
N GLU A 217 -18.81 -0.16 14.96
CA GLU A 217 -18.38 1.10 15.56
C GLU A 217 -19.40 2.22 15.35
N THR A 218 -19.91 2.36 14.13
CA THR A 218 -20.96 3.35 13.79
C THR A 218 -22.24 3.10 14.58
N LEU A 219 -22.66 1.84 14.71
CA LEU A 219 -23.84 1.47 15.49
C LEU A 219 -23.63 1.67 17.00
N TYR A 220 -22.40 1.45 17.49
CA TYR A 220 -22.03 1.69 18.88
C TYR A 220 -22.12 3.17 19.24
N THR A 221 -21.65 4.07 18.37
CA THR A 221 -21.76 5.53 18.59
C THR A 221 -23.22 6.00 18.55
N GLN A 222 -24.09 5.32 17.79
CA GLN A 222 -25.54 5.55 17.79
C GLN A 222 -26.29 4.85 18.95
N GLU A 223 -25.58 4.24 19.91
CA GLU A 223 -26.17 3.47 21.03
C GLU A 223 -27.01 2.25 20.63
N LYS A 224 -26.93 1.81 19.37
CA LYS A 224 -27.59 0.60 18.86
C LYS A 224 -26.78 -0.65 19.23
N LEU A 225 -26.56 -0.87 20.52
CA LEU A 225 -25.58 -1.82 21.07
C LEU A 225 -25.82 -3.28 20.65
N LYS A 226 -27.08 -3.73 20.56
CA LYS A 226 -27.41 -5.11 20.11
C LYS A 226 -26.97 -5.33 18.66
N LYS A 227 -27.32 -4.41 17.76
CA LYS A 227 -26.91 -4.46 16.34
C LYS A 227 -25.40 -4.32 16.17
N ALA A 228 -24.75 -3.49 16.99
CA ALA A 228 -23.30 -3.38 17.02
C ALA A 228 -22.64 -4.72 17.40
N LEU A 229 -23.18 -5.42 18.41
CA LEU A 229 -22.70 -6.73 18.85
C LEU A 229 -22.87 -7.81 17.76
N GLU A 230 -23.98 -7.78 17.02
CA GLU A 230 -24.18 -8.69 15.88
C GLU A 230 -23.11 -8.47 14.80
N ASN A 231 -22.89 -7.23 14.38
CA ASN A 231 -21.93 -6.90 13.33
C ASN A 231 -20.48 -7.23 13.76
N ILE A 232 -20.12 -6.99 15.01
CA ILE A 232 -18.77 -7.33 15.48
C ILE A 232 -18.55 -8.84 15.58
N ASN A 233 -19.62 -9.63 15.83
CA ASN A 233 -19.54 -11.08 15.76
C ASN A 233 -19.34 -11.57 14.33
N ILE A 234 -20.00 -10.95 13.35
CA ILE A 234 -19.77 -11.24 11.92
C ILE A 234 -18.32 -10.92 11.55
N ALA A 235 -17.79 -9.77 11.97
CA ALA A 235 -16.40 -9.40 11.74
C ALA A 235 -15.42 -10.47 12.25
N LEU A 236 -15.62 -10.94 13.49
CA LEU A 236 -14.81 -12.00 14.10
C LEU A 236 -15.02 -13.39 13.47
N GLY A 237 -16.16 -13.62 12.83
CA GLY A 237 -16.41 -14.82 12.03
C GLY A 237 -15.54 -14.85 10.76
N PHE A 238 -15.35 -13.70 10.12
CA PHE A 238 -14.48 -13.57 8.94
C PHE A 238 -12.99 -13.48 9.30
N ASP A 239 -12.63 -12.82 10.40
CA ASP A 239 -11.26 -12.76 10.91
C ASP A 239 -11.20 -13.04 12.42
N PRO A 240 -10.91 -14.30 12.81
CA PRO A 240 -10.83 -14.71 14.21
C PRO A 240 -9.64 -14.14 14.99
N LYS A 241 -8.70 -13.45 14.33
CA LYS A 241 -7.52 -12.82 14.95
C LYS A 241 -7.59 -11.29 14.90
N PHE A 242 -8.74 -10.73 14.53
CA PHE A 242 -8.90 -9.30 14.35
C PHE A 242 -8.88 -8.55 15.69
N TYR A 243 -7.75 -7.90 16.00
CA TYR A 243 -7.51 -7.14 17.22
C TYR A 243 -8.62 -6.09 17.49
N ASP A 244 -8.88 -5.21 16.53
CA ASP A 244 -9.83 -4.10 16.70
C ASP A 244 -11.24 -4.63 16.96
N ALA A 245 -11.63 -5.74 16.30
CA ALA A 245 -12.95 -6.34 16.52
C ALA A 245 -13.12 -6.93 17.93
N PHE A 246 -12.08 -7.56 18.50
CA PHE A 246 -12.13 -8.01 19.89
C PHE A 246 -12.22 -6.85 20.88
N TYR A 247 -11.45 -5.79 20.63
CA TYR A 247 -11.48 -4.59 21.46
C TYR A 247 -12.86 -3.92 21.42
N MET A 248 -13.43 -3.73 20.23
CA MET A 248 -14.77 -3.18 20.04
C MET A 248 -15.85 -4.05 20.67
N LYS A 249 -15.76 -5.38 20.54
CA LYS A 249 -16.70 -6.30 21.19
C LYS A 249 -16.67 -6.15 22.72
N ALA A 250 -15.50 -5.98 23.31
CA ALA A 250 -15.38 -5.77 24.74
C ALA A 250 -16.04 -4.45 25.18
N LEU A 251 -15.83 -3.36 24.44
CA LEU A 251 -16.47 -2.06 24.70
C LEU A 251 -18.01 -2.14 24.60
N ILE A 252 -18.53 -2.84 23.58
CA ILE A 252 -19.97 -3.05 23.42
C ILE A 252 -20.55 -3.83 24.61
N LEU A 253 -19.88 -4.91 25.03
CA LEU A 253 -20.31 -5.75 26.16
C LEU A 253 -20.27 -4.98 27.48
N GLU A 254 -19.26 -4.13 27.68
CA GLU A 254 -19.16 -3.28 28.87
C GLU A 254 -20.31 -2.28 28.93
N LYS A 255 -20.62 -1.59 27.81
CA LYS A 255 -21.76 -0.66 27.74
C LYS A 255 -23.11 -1.37 27.90
N LEU A 256 -23.20 -2.67 27.62
CA LEU A 256 -24.34 -3.54 27.91
C LEU A 256 -24.39 -4.07 29.36
N GLY A 257 -23.44 -3.71 30.23
CA GLY A 257 -23.37 -4.18 31.62
C GLY A 257 -22.75 -5.58 31.79
N ARG A 258 -22.29 -6.24 30.72
CA ARG A 258 -21.72 -7.60 30.72
C ARG A 258 -20.22 -7.59 31.04
N LYS A 259 -19.85 -6.97 32.17
CA LYS A 259 -18.45 -6.67 32.54
C LYS A 259 -17.53 -7.89 32.59
N LYS A 260 -18.01 -9.04 33.09
CA LYS A 260 -17.22 -10.29 33.15
C LYS A 260 -16.82 -10.79 31.76
N GLU A 261 -17.72 -10.66 30.79
CA GLU A 261 -17.46 -11.07 29.40
C GLU A 261 -16.58 -10.06 28.67
N ALA A 262 -16.81 -8.76 28.89
CA ALA A 262 -15.95 -7.70 28.36
C ALA A 262 -14.48 -7.93 28.75
N LYS A 263 -14.19 -8.23 30.01
CA LYS A 263 -12.82 -8.54 30.49
C LYS A 263 -12.18 -9.71 29.73
N LYS A 264 -12.95 -10.77 29.42
CA LYS A 264 -12.44 -11.90 28.60
C LYS A 264 -12.02 -11.43 27.21
N PHE A 265 -12.82 -10.59 26.57
CA PHE A 265 -12.53 -10.10 25.22
C PHE A 265 -11.41 -9.06 25.17
N PHE A 266 -11.26 -8.19 26.17
CA PHE A 266 -10.07 -7.33 26.30
C PHE A 266 -8.79 -8.17 26.40
N ASN A 267 -8.80 -9.23 27.20
CA ASN A 267 -7.65 -10.12 27.33
C ASN A 267 -7.36 -10.86 26.02
N LYS A 268 -8.38 -11.25 25.25
CA LYS A 268 -8.20 -11.83 23.91
C LYS A 268 -7.62 -10.83 22.94
N ALA A 269 -8.09 -9.58 22.92
CA ALA A 269 -7.54 -8.53 22.07
C ALA A 269 -6.03 -8.37 22.32
N LYS A 270 -5.59 -8.31 23.58
CA LYS A 270 -4.16 -8.18 23.91
C LYS A 270 -3.27 -9.28 23.31
N LYS A 271 -3.79 -10.50 23.09
CA LYS A 271 -3.03 -11.59 22.44
C LYS A 271 -2.71 -11.33 20.97
N PHE A 272 -3.47 -10.46 20.32
CA PHE A 272 -3.33 -10.13 18.90
C PHE A 272 -2.84 -8.71 18.66
N LYS A 273 -2.43 -8.00 19.71
CA LYS A 273 -1.77 -6.70 19.61
C LYS A 273 -0.37 -6.93 19.03
N LYS A 274 -0.16 -6.52 17.78
CA LYS A 274 1.16 -6.50 17.15
C LYS A 274 1.98 -5.32 17.65
#